data_AF-A0A957XMB5-F1
#
_entry.id   AF-A0A957XMB5-F1
#
_cell.length_a   1.000
_cell.length_b   1.000
_cell.length_c   1.000
_cell.angle_alpha   90.00
_cell.angle_beta   90.00
_cell.angle_gamma   90.00
#
_symmetry.space_group_name_H-M   'P 1'
#
loop_
_entity.id
_entity.type
_entity.pdbx_description
1 polymer ?
#
loop_
_entity_poly.entity_id
_entity_poly.type
_entity_poly.pdbx_seq_one_letter_code
_entity_poly.pdbx_strand_id
1 'polypeptide(L)'
;MGASYTLINVTKKERLLHMGLCVSTAREIAGTSASAVMTTWYLLQNRGDTIGFVSDYDQVWPLAEGSWEESKNYKEVTEEVIASLVKAEILED
;
A
#
# COMPACT_ATOMS: atom_id res chain seq x y z
N MET A 1 -17.02 11.33 5.81
CA MET A 1 -16.37 10.01 5.83
C MET A 1 -15.29 10.05 4.76
N GLY A 2 -14.02 9.86 5.11
CA GLY A 2 -12.91 9.98 4.15
C GLY A 2 -12.73 8.70 3.35
N ALA A 3 -12.25 8.81 2.12
CA ALA A 3 -11.87 7.66 1.31
C ALA A 3 -10.66 6.94 1.92
N SER A 4 -10.75 5.62 2.06
CA SER A 4 -9.64 4.77 2.44
C SER A 4 -8.83 4.40 1.21
N TYR A 5 -7.51 4.48 1.31
CA TYR A 5 -6.61 4.12 0.22
C TYR A 5 -5.89 2.81 0.54
N THR A 6 -5.80 1.96 -0.48
CA THR A 6 -4.97 0.76 -0.48
C THR A 6 -3.91 0.90 -1.56
N LEU A 7 -2.68 0.53 -1.28
CA LEU A 7 -1.62 0.50 -2.29
C LEU A 7 -1.65 -0.86 -2.99
N ILE A 8 -1.83 -0.86 -4.30
CA ILE A 8 -1.94 -2.07 -5.12
C ILE A 8 -0.77 -2.15 -6.09
N ASN A 9 -0.14 -3.31 -6.18
CA ASN A 9 0.80 -3.68 -7.23
C ASN A 9 0.17 -4.73 -8.14
N VAL A 10 -0.17 -4.33 -9.36
CA VAL A 10 -0.83 -5.20 -10.34
C VAL A 10 0.16 -6.19 -10.96
N THR A 11 1.41 -5.77 -11.16
CA THR A 11 2.46 -6.60 -11.76
C THR A 11 2.72 -7.86 -10.94
N LYS A 12 2.79 -7.72 -9.60
CA LYS A 12 3.04 -8.84 -8.68
C LYS A 12 1.77 -9.43 -8.06
N LYS A 13 0.61 -8.82 -8.29
CA LYS A 13 -0.66 -9.15 -7.64
C LYS A 13 -0.54 -9.09 -6.12
N GLU A 14 0.00 -7.98 -5.63
CA GLU A 14 0.20 -7.70 -4.22
C GLU A 14 -0.62 -6.48 -3.78
N ARG A 15 -1.00 -6.45 -2.50
CA ARG A 15 -1.64 -5.30 -1.87
C ARG A 15 -0.98 -4.99 -0.54
N LEU A 16 -0.89 -3.70 -0.22
CA LEU A 16 -0.39 -3.19 1.04
C LEU A 16 -1.50 -2.38 1.70
N LEU A 17 -1.90 -2.83 2.90
CA LEU A 17 -2.95 -2.23 3.70
C LEU A 17 -2.33 -1.38 4.82
N HIS A 18 -2.82 -0.16 5.01
CA HIS A 18 -2.37 0.69 6.11
C HIS A 18 -3.25 0.58 7.38
N MET A 19 -4.25 -0.32 7.36
CA MET A 19 -5.19 -0.49 8.47
C MET A 19 -4.53 -0.83 9.82
N GLY A 20 -3.40 -1.53 9.82
CA GLY A 20 -2.63 -1.83 11.04
C GLY A 20 -2.08 -0.59 11.76
N LEU A 21 -1.96 0.53 11.05
CA LEU A 21 -1.51 1.82 11.59
C LEU A 21 -2.69 2.76 11.91
N CYS A 22 -3.93 2.29 11.83
CA CYS A 22 -5.15 3.09 11.98
C CYS A 22 -5.19 4.33 11.05
N VAL A 23 -4.53 4.27 9.90
CA VAL A 23 -4.57 5.31 8.87
C VAL A 23 -5.23 4.77 7.61
N SER A 24 -6.08 5.59 7.00
CA SER A 24 -6.78 5.19 5.78
C SER A 24 -6.84 6.29 4.74
N THR A 25 -6.87 7.56 5.14
CA THR A 25 -6.94 8.68 4.20
C THR A 25 -5.56 9.06 3.67
N ALA A 26 -5.51 9.70 2.49
CA ALA A 26 -4.26 10.19 1.92
C ALA A 26 -3.48 11.10 2.88
N ARG A 27 -4.19 11.94 3.67
CA ARG A 27 -3.57 12.82 4.67
C ARG A 27 -2.95 12.03 5.82
N GLU A 28 -3.60 10.99 6.30
CA GLU A 28 -3.08 10.16 7.40
C GLU A 28 -1.93 9.29 6.94
N ILE A 29 -2.03 8.68 5.75
CA ILE A 29 -0.96 7.88 5.15
C ILE A 29 0.30 8.73 4.95
N ALA A 30 0.16 9.94 4.44
CA ALA A 30 1.29 10.86 4.27
C ALA A 30 1.75 11.52 5.59
N GLY A 31 0.85 11.64 6.57
CA GLY A 31 1.09 12.33 7.84
C GLY A 31 1.77 11.47 8.89
N THR A 32 1.66 10.14 8.80
CA THR A 32 2.29 9.21 9.72
C THR A 32 3.61 8.71 9.14
N SER A 33 4.71 8.91 9.87
CA SER A 33 6.06 8.53 9.42
C SER A 33 6.16 7.06 9.05
N ALA A 34 5.55 6.16 9.83
CA ALA A 34 5.56 4.72 9.55
C ALA A 34 4.90 4.38 8.21
N SER A 35 3.69 4.90 7.93
CA SER A 35 2.99 4.62 6.67
C SER A 35 3.68 5.26 5.46
N ALA A 36 4.26 6.44 5.62
CA ALA A 36 5.03 7.12 4.58
C ALA A 36 6.31 6.32 4.23
N VAL A 37 7.03 5.84 5.25
CA VAL A 37 8.23 5.01 5.10
C VAL A 37 7.86 3.67 4.45
N MET A 38 6.82 2.99 4.93
CA MET A 38 6.33 1.73 4.33
C MET A 38 6.00 1.88 2.85
N THR A 39 5.23 2.91 2.52
CA THR A 39 4.87 3.21 1.12
C THR A 39 6.10 3.47 0.28
N THR A 40 7.01 4.33 0.76
CA THR A 40 8.23 4.70 0.03
C THR A 40 9.13 3.49 -0.19
N TRP A 41 9.35 2.69 0.84
CA TRP A 41 10.16 1.49 0.77
C TRP A 41 9.59 0.48 -0.22
N TYR A 42 8.28 0.22 -0.17
CA TYR A 42 7.62 -0.68 -1.11
C TYR A 42 7.78 -0.20 -2.55
N LEU A 43 7.59 1.10 -2.82
CA LEU A 43 7.79 1.67 -4.17
C LEU A 43 9.25 1.54 -4.65
N LEU A 44 10.22 1.69 -3.75
CA LEU A 44 11.65 1.55 -4.08
C LEU A 44 12.06 0.10 -4.38
N GLN A 45 11.48 -0.87 -3.68
CA GLN A 45 11.76 -2.30 -3.90
C GLN A 45 11.07 -2.86 -5.14
N ASN A 46 10.02 -2.19 -5.63
CA ASN A 46 9.20 -2.62 -6.75
C ASN A 46 9.25 -1.62 -7.92
N ARG A 47 10.43 -1.03 -8.16
CA ARG A 47 10.62 -0.05 -9.23
C ARG A 47 10.37 -0.70 -10.60
N GLY A 48 9.51 -0.04 -11.39
CA GLY A 48 9.11 -0.51 -12.71
C GLY A 48 7.80 -1.30 -12.72
N ASP A 49 7.28 -1.66 -11.55
CA ASP A 49 5.96 -2.29 -11.44
C ASP A 49 4.82 -1.26 -11.58
N THR A 50 3.65 -1.74 -12.01
CA THR A 50 2.41 -0.96 -12.05
C THR A 50 1.80 -0.89 -10.66
N ILE A 51 2.14 0.17 -9.92
CA ILE A 51 1.71 0.39 -8.54
C ILE A 51 0.91 1.69 -8.45
N GLY A 52 -0.17 1.68 -7.68
CA GLY A 52 -0.87 2.91 -7.33
C GLY A 52 -1.83 2.77 -6.16
N PHE A 53 -2.26 3.93 -5.67
CA PHE A 53 -3.26 4.01 -4.63
C PHE A 53 -4.66 3.87 -5.21
N VAL A 54 -5.46 2.97 -4.64
CA VAL A 54 -6.84 2.75 -5.02
C VAL A 54 -7.74 3.11 -3.84
N SER A 55 -8.73 3.96 -4.11
CA SER A 55 -9.73 4.45 -3.17
C SER A 55 -10.89 3.47 -3.06
N ASP A 56 -11.34 3.15 -1.85
CA ASP A 56 -12.56 2.36 -1.62
C ASP A 56 -13.86 3.13 -1.90
N TYR A 57 -13.78 4.46 -1.96
CA TYR A 57 -14.94 5.35 -2.09
C TYR A 57 -15.26 5.69 -3.55
N ASP A 58 -14.23 5.94 -4.35
CA ASP A 58 -14.41 6.52 -5.68
C ASP A 58 -14.95 5.52 -6.71
N GLN A 59 -14.94 4.21 -6.39
CA GLN A 59 -15.30 3.09 -7.29
C GLN A 59 -14.58 3.13 -8.67
N VAL A 60 -13.57 3.98 -8.83
CA VAL A 60 -12.76 4.11 -10.04
C VAL A 60 -11.47 3.34 -9.83
N TRP A 61 -11.16 2.47 -10.78
CA TRP A 61 -9.88 1.77 -10.83
C TRP A 61 -8.85 2.64 -11.58
N PRO A 62 -7.79 3.13 -10.90
CA PRO A 62 -6.87 4.10 -11.49
C PRO A 62 -5.69 3.48 -12.25
N LEU A 63 -5.58 2.15 -12.27
CA LEU A 63 -4.47 1.43 -12.91
C LEU A 63 -4.87 0.96 -14.30
N ALA A 64 -3.90 0.90 -15.22
CA ALA A 64 -4.13 0.50 -16.61
C ALA A 64 -4.64 -0.94 -16.76
N GLU A 65 -4.31 -1.79 -15.79
CA GLU A 65 -4.64 -3.21 -15.74
C GLU A 65 -5.20 -3.59 -14.38
N GLY A 66 -5.90 -4.73 -14.32
CA GLY A 66 -6.52 -5.24 -13.10
C GLY A 66 -7.88 -4.61 -12.79
N SER A 67 -8.42 -4.94 -11.61
CA SER A 67 -9.70 -4.43 -11.12
C SER A 67 -9.79 -4.51 -9.60
N TRP A 68 -10.75 -3.78 -9.03
CA TRP A 68 -11.02 -3.81 -7.59
C TRP A 68 -11.34 -5.23 -7.10
N GLU A 69 -12.19 -5.96 -7.83
CA GLU A 69 -12.57 -7.33 -7.47
C GLU A 69 -11.39 -8.30 -7.51
N GLU A 70 -10.50 -8.17 -8.51
CA GLU A 70 -9.29 -9.00 -8.58
C GLU A 70 -8.32 -8.68 -7.42
N SER A 71 -8.19 -7.40 -7.06
CA SER A 71 -7.28 -6.96 -6.00
C SER A 71 -7.64 -7.49 -4.61
N LYS A 72 -8.90 -7.87 -4.38
CA LYS A 72 -9.32 -8.54 -3.14
C LYS A 72 -8.62 -9.89 -2.93
N ASN A 73 -8.19 -10.53 -4.00
CA ASN A 73 -7.46 -11.80 -4.00
C ASN A 73 -5.94 -11.63 -4.09
N TYR A 74 -5.44 -10.40 -4.15
CA TYR A 74 -4.01 -10.13 -4.18
C TYR A 74 -3.39 -10.48 -2.83
N LYS A 75 -2.13 -10.91 -2.88
CA LYS A 75 -1.38 -11.25 -1.69
C LYS A 75 -1.21 -9.99 -0.85
N GLU A 76 -1.62 -10.04 0.41
CA GLU A 76 -1.32 -8.98 1.35
C GLU A 76 0.13 -9.09 1.82
N VAL A 77 0.91 -8.01 1.65
CA VAL A 77 2.36 -7.99 1.94
C VAL A 77 2.74 -7.00 3.04
N THR A 78 1.76 -6.47 3.78
CA THR A 78 1.97 -5.45 4.82
C THR A 78 3.03 -5.89 5.84
N GLU A 79 2.86 -7.06 6.45
CA GLU A 79 3.78 -7.63 7.44
C GLU A 79 5.17 -7.91 6.86
N GLU A 80 5.24 -8.36 5.60
CA GLU A 80 6.51 -8.63 4.92
C GLU A 80 7.31 -7.34 4.69
N VAL A 81 6.61 -6.26 4.36
CA VAL A 81 7.20 -4.92 4.20
C VAL A 81 7.68 -4.39 5.54
N ILE A 82 6.89 -4.51 6.61
CA ILE A 82 7.28 -4.11 7.97
C ILE A 82 8.51 -4.89 8.41
N ALA A 83 8.51 -6.22 8.29
CA ALA A 83 9.66 -7.05 8.63
C ALA A 83 10.91 -6.66 7.83
N SER A 84 10.75 -6.29 6.55
CA SER A 84 11.87 -5.83 5.73
C SER A 84 12.44 -4.49 6.20
N LEU A 85 11.60 -3.59 6.73
CA LEU A 85 12.00 -2.29 7.27
C LEU A 85 12.70 -2.43 8.63
N VAL A 86 12.17 -3.28 9.50
CA VAL A 86 12.81 -3.61 10.78
C VAL A 86 14.18 -4.26 10.54
N LYS A 87 14.26 -5.21 9.61
CA LYS A 87 15.53 -5.84 9.22
C LYS A 87 16.54 -4.84 8.63
N ALA A 88 16.06 -3.79 7.98
CA ALA A 88 16.89 -2.73 7.43
C ALA A 88 17.25 -1.63 8.45
N GLU A 89 16.85 -1.80 9.73
CA GLU A 89 17.05 -0.82 10.81
C GLU A 89 16.43 0.56 10.50
N ILE A 90 15.35 0.57 9.70
CA ILE A 90 14.60 1.79 9.35
C ILE A 90 13.43 2.01 10.33
N LEU A 91 12.78 0.93 10.75
CA LEU A 91 11.77 0.92 11.80
C LEU A 91 12.29 0.13 13.00
N GLU A 92 11.88 0.55 14.20
CA GLU A 92 12.07 -0.22 15.42
C GLU A 92 10.87 -1.18 15.60
N ASP A 93 11.13 -2.35 16.19
CA ASP A 93 10.12 -3.37 16.52
C ASP A 93 9.22 -2.94 17.69
#